data_AF-A0AAD8UE69-F1
#
_entry.id   AF-A0AAD8UE69-F1
#
_cell.length_a   1.000
_cell.length_b   1.000
_cell.length_c   1.000
_cell.angle_alpha   90.00
_cell.angle_beta   90.00
_cell.angle_gamma   90.00
#
_symmetry.space_group_name_H-M   'P 1'
#
loop_
_entity.id
_entity.type
_entity.pdbx_description
1 polymer ?
#
loop_
_entity_poly.entity_id
_entity_poly.type
_entity_poly.pdbx_seq_one_letter_code
_entity_poly.pdbx_strand_id
1 'polypeptide(L)'
;MAAILPRGGDDSGGHAWANHDMITAFKQDSSPGTDGRLERRFNPFLAVTGGCDPYPAVDASGALGAGLKPTGGGRSGCGNGGAGQVYARHGSSHGREAIIYSYYFPKVRWGKGNDEGHRHYWASVVVWINRWGCNAEKPSSYRVVGISYTVDHLRWGTTAVGDLKFRTSPTNPIVSIHDNAMAPFQDTDISAASNRTLIAWSSLPSPARQALTDVKYEKTQVPFNDANIQGSLDGAYQQAFYNGLKDGQDCTKDIPDPDGPDLAPGEQEPIAIPLPPVDD
;
A
#
# COMPACT_ATOMS: atom_id res chain seq x y z
N MET A 1 -2.35 17.05 29.96
CA MET A 1 -3.57 16.54 29.30
C MET A 1 -3.70 17.25 27.96
N ALA A 2 -3.43 16.55 26.85
CA ALA A 2 -3.63 17.14 25.53
C ALA A 2 -5.14 17.13 25.24
N ALA A 3 -5.74 18.31 25.17
CA ALA A 3 -7.15 18.45 24.83
C ALA A 3 -7.39 17.88 23.43
N ILE A 4 -8.17 16.79 23.36
CA ILE A 4 -8.62 16.21 22.10
C ILE A 4 -9.58 17.22 21.49
N LEU A 5 -9.10 18.00 20.52
CA LEU A 5 -9.93 18.92 19.73
C LEU A 5 -11.04 18.14 18.99
N PRO A 6 -12.16 18.79 18.60
CA PRO A 6 -13.27 18.10 17.95
C PRO A 6 -12.84 17.32 16.70
N ARG A 7 -13.21 16.04 16.63
CA ARG A 7 -12.81 15.08 15.57
C ARG A 7 -13.82 14.99 14.41
N GLY A 8 -14.67 15.99 14.22
CA GLY A 8 -15.73 15.90 13.20
C GLY A 8 -16.63 14.69 13.44
N GLY A 9 -17.00 13.98 12.36
CA GLY A 9 -17.82 12.77 12.36
C GLY A 9 -17.06 11.44 12.49
N ASP A 10 -15.76 11.46 12.81
CA ASP A 10 -14.97 10.24 12.99
C ASP A 10 -15.41 9.44 14.23
N ASP A 11 -15.60 8.13 14.08
CA ASP A 11 -15.96 7.18 15.13
C ASP A 11 -14.90 6.07 15.21
N SER A 12 -14.25 5.94 16.38
CA SER A 12 -13.25 4.88 16.56
C SER A 12 -13.83 3.49 16.77
N GLY A 13 -15.15 3.34 16.92
CA GLY A 13 -15.75 2.05 17.26
C GLY A 13 -15.37 1.58 18.68
N GLY A 14 -15.03 2.50 19.58
CA GLY A 14 -14.60 2.20 20.95
C GLY A 14 -13.10 2.00 21.13
N HIS A 15 -12.31 2.08 20.06
CA HIS A 15 -10.85 1.98 20.12
C HIS A 15 -10.20 3.28 20.58
N ALA A 16 -9.02 3.17 21.21
CA ALA A 16 -8.27 4.32 21.67
C ALA A 16 -7.69 5.12 20.49
N TRP A 17 -7.58 6.43 20.66
CA TRP A 17 -6.86 7.28 19.72
C TRP A 17 -5.53 7.72 20.33
N ALA A 18 -4.44 7.65 19.55
CA ALA A 18 -3.16 8.25 19.89
C ALA A 18 -2.78 9.31 18.85
N ASN A 19 -1.87 10.23 19.19
CA ASN A 19 -1.38 11.20 18.20
C ASN A 19 -0.80 10.47 16.98
N HIS A 20 -0.93 11.04 15.78
CA HIS A 20 -0.53 10.37 14.55
C HIS A 20 0.96 10.02 14.51
N ASP A 21 1.80 10.73 15.26
CA ASP A 21 3.23 10.54 15.41
C ASP A 21 3.62 9.65 16.61
N MET A 22 2.63 9.14 17.36
CA MET A 22 2.83 8.24 18.50
C MET A 22 2.39 6.80 18.21
N ILE A 23 1.88 6.52 17.01
CA ILE A 23 1.54 5.16 16.59
C ILE A 23 2.83 4.40 16.30
N THR A 24 3.02 3.31 17.02
CA THR A 24 4.18 2.44 16.80
C THR A 24 3.98 1.64 15.52
N ALA A 25 4.89 1.82 14.55
CA ALA A 25 4.88 1.09 13.29
C ALA A 25 5.10 -0.42 13.52
N PHE A 26 4.51 -1.23 12.65
CA PHE A 26 4.78 -2.66 12.61
C PHE A 26 6.12 -2.92 11.94
N LYS A 27 6.78 -4.02 12.33
CA LYS A 27 7.88 -4.57 11.54
C LYS A 27 7.33 -5.11 10.22
N GLN A 28 8.21 -5.32 9.25
CA GLN A 28 7.80 -5.94 7.99
C GLN A 28 7.27 -7.35 8.25
N ASP A 29 6.03 -7.61 7.84
CA ASP A 29 5.39 -8.91 7.96
C ASP A 29 4.29 -9.05 6.89
N SER A 30 4.32 -10.15 6.14
CA SER A 30 3.39 -10.38 5.03
C SER A 30 2.52 -11.59 5.30
N SER A 31 1.51 -11.84 4.47
CA SER A 31 0.65 -13.02 4.59
C SER A 31 1.47 -14.32 4.60
N PRO A 32 1.00 -15.40 5.23
CA PRO A 32 1.67 -16.70 5.15
C PRO A 32 1.61 -17.27 3.71
N GLY A 33 2.61 -18.08 3.34
CA GLY A 33 2.63 -18.81 2.07
C GLY A 33 2.80 -17.92 0.83
N THR A 34 2.22 -18.36 -0.29
CA THR A 34 2.34 -17.70 -1.60
C THR A 34 1.86 -16.24 -1.58
N ASP A 35 0.76 -15.96 -0.86
CA ASP A 35 0.18 -14.61 -0.78
C ASP A 35 1.20 -13.60 -0.30
N GLY A 36 1.92 -13.89 0.80
CA GLY A 36 2.93 -12.98 1.31
C GLY A 36 4.13 -12.81 0.39
N ARG A 37 4.50 -13.88 -0.32
CA ARG A 37 5.58 -13.79 -1.31
C ARG A 37 5.17 -12.86 -2.46
N LEU A 38 3.93 -12.95 -2.94
CA LEU A 38 3.40 -12.04 -3.96
C LEU A 38 3.29 -10.59 -3.44
N GLU A 39 2.78 -10.41 -2.21
CA GLU A 39 2.70 -9.10 -1.53
C GLU A 39 4.07 -8.42 -1.40
N ARG A 40 5.13 -9.17 -1.09
CA ARG A 40 6.49 -8.60 -1.04
C ARG A 40 7.05 -8.35 -2.43
N ARG A 41 6.90 -9.31 -3.34
CA ARG A 41 7.44 -9.24 -4.71
C ARG A 41 6.89 -8.07 -5.50
N PHE A 42 5.60 -7.77 -5.35
CA PHE A 42 4.91 -6.73 -6.11
C PHE A 42 4.67 -5.43 -5.34
N ASN A 43 5.27 -5.26 -4.15
CA ASN A 43 5.13 -4.05 -3.33
C ASN A 43 5.62 -2.81 -4.08
N PRO A 44 4.77 -1.79 -4.33
CA PRO A 44 5.16 -0.61 -5.07
C PRO A 44 6.17 0.27 -4.32
N PHE A 45 7.07 0.89 -5.07
CA PHE A 45 7.85 2.03 -4.55
C PHE A 45 6.97 3.27 -4.58
N LEU A 46 6.96 4.05 -3.48
CA LEU A 46 6.17 5.28 -3.38
C LEU A 46 7.08 6.52 -3.36
N ALA A 47 6.83 7.44 -4.27
CA ALA A 47 7.38 8.79 -4.24
C ALA A 47 6.33 9.77 -3.67
N VAL A 48 6.62 10.42 -2.54
CA VAL A 48 5.76 11.47 -1.99
C VAL A 48 6.24 12.81 -2.54
N THR A 49 5.50 13.34 -3.52
CA THR A 49 5.87 14.58 -4.24
C THR A 49 5.18 15.82 -3.68
N GLY A 50 4.13 15.64 -2.87
CA GLY A 50 3.41 16.71 -2.18
C GLY A 50 2.53 16.17 -1.06
N GLY A 51 2.14 17.03 -0.12
CA GLY A 51 1.30 16.65 1.02
C GLY A 51 2.02 15.88 2.14
N CYS A 52 1.25 15.14 2.93
CA CYS A 52 1.78 14.37 4.06
C CYS A 52 2.56 13.14 3.58
N ASP A 53 3.52 12.71 4.39
CA ASP A 53 4.09 11.36 4.28
C ASP A 53 3.08 10.32 4.79
N PRO A 54 3.22 9.04 4.40
CA PRO A 54 2.46 7.96 5.00
C PRO A 54 2.87 7.70 6.46
N TYR A 55 1.90 7.40 7.31
CA TYR A 55 2.07 7.06 8.73
C TYR A 55 1.43 5.70 9.04
N PRO A 56 1.83 5.03 10.14
CA PRO A 56 1.05 3.95 10.71
C PRO A 56 -0.34 4.45 11.13
N ALA A 57 -1.40 3.76 10.70
CA ALA A 57 -2.78 4.08 11.04
C ALA A 57 -3.20 3.49 12.39
N VAL A 58 -2.57 2.38 12.78
CA VAL A 58 -2.90 1.60 13.97
C VAL A 58 -1.63 0.96 14.52
N ASP A 59 -1.55 0.71 15.83
CA ASP A 59 -0.48 -0.09 16.44
C ASP A 59 -0.98 -1.48 16.87
N ALA A 60 -0.07 -2.31 17.41
CA ALA A 60 -0.37 -3.68 17.82
C ALA A 60 -1.43 -3.79 18.94
N SER A 61 -1.66 -2.72 19.71
CA SER A 61 -2.68 -2.67 20.77
C SER A 61 -4.09 -2.34 20.23
N GLY A 62 -4.20 -1.91 18.97
CA GLY A 62 -5.43 -1.40 18.38
C GLY A 62 -5.62 0.10 18.56
N ALA A 63 -4.64 0.84 19.09
CA ALA A 63 -4.73 2.29 19.14
C ALA A 63 -4.63 2.87 17.72
N LEU A 64 -5.60 3.71 17.36
CA LEU A 64 -5.71 4.34 16.05
C LEU A 64 -5.01 5.71 16.03
N GLY A 65 -4.39 6.05 14.90
CA GLY A 65 -3.81 7.36 14.68
C GLY A 65 -4.90 8.42 14.60
N ALA A 66 -4.87 9.40 15.49
CA ALA A 66 -5.84 10.49 15.59
C ALA A 66 -5.85 11.45 14.38
N GLY A 67 -4.93 11.27 13.43
CA GLY A 67 -4.77 12.13 12.27
C GLY A 67 -4.40 13.57 12.65
N LEU A 68 -4.51 14.48 11.69
CA LEU A 68 -4.23 15.89 11.86
C LEU A 68 -5.40 16.73 11.34
N LYS A 69 -5.60 17.89 11.98
CA LYS A 69 -6.49 18.90 11.42
C LYS A 69 -5.90 19.41 10.09
N PRO A 70 -6.69 19.61 9.03
CA PRO A 70 -6.23 20.08 7.71
C PRO A 70 -5.83 21.57 7.69
N THR A 71 -5.09 22.03 8.70
CA THR A 71 -4.58 23.39 8.83
C THR A 71 -3.06 23.44 8.57
N GLY A 72 -2.49 24.65 8.46
CA GLY A 72 -1.05 24.86 8.26
C GLY A 72 -0.64 24.95 6.78
N GLY A 73 0.54 24.44 6.44
CA GLY A 73 0.99 24.13 5.07
C GLY A 73 0.67 22.67 4.71
N GLY A 74 0.84 22.27 3.44
CA GLY A 74 0.51 20.90 2.96
C GLY A 74 1.20 19.78 3.76
N ARG A 75 2.49 19.94 4.07
CA ARG A 75 3.27 18.97 4.88
C ARG A 75 3.35 19.32 6.38
N SER A 76 2.70 20.39 6.82
CA SER A 76 2.87 20.92 8.19
C SER A 76 2.37 19.92 9.23
N GLY A 77 3.27 19.45 10.08
CA GLY A 77 3.01 18.43 11.12
C GLY A 77 3.01 16.98 10.63
N CYS A 78 3.18 16.73 9.32
CA CYS A 78 3.14 15.38 8.75
C CYS A 78 4.22 15.11 7.68
N GLY A 79 5.25 15.94 7.58
CA GLY A 79 6.36 15.77 6.63
C GLY A 79 7.54 14.94 7.15
N ASN A 80 7.39 14.30 8.33
CA ASN A 80 8.41 13.48 8.96
C ASN A 80 7.90 12.06 9.23
N GLY A 81 7.16 11.46 8.29
CA GLY A 81 6.63 10.10 8.44
C GLY A 81 7.69 9.00 8.36
N GLY A 82 8.93 9.38 8.03
CA GLY A 82 10.05 8.46 7.85
C GLY A 82 9.80 7.49 6.71
N ALA A 83 10.11 6.21 6.92
CA ALA A 83 9.84 5.15 5.96
C ALA A 83 8.36 4.72 5.90
N GLY A 84 7.47 5.29 6.72
CA GLY A 84 6.04 5.00 6.74
C GLY A 84 5.67 3.52 6.89
N GLN A 85 4.38 3.23 6.68
CA GLN A 85 3.84 1.86 6.64
C GLN A 85 3.00 1.70 5.36
N VAL A 86 3.08 0.54 4.71
CA VAL A 86 2.12 0.12 3.69
C VAL A 86 1.38 -1.10 4.18
N TYR A 87 0.06 -1.09 4.01
CA TYR A 87 -0.83 -2.19 4.34
C TYR A 87 -1.12 -2.97 3.07
N ALA A 88 -0.97 -4.29 3.10
CA ALA A 88 -1.18 -5.12 1.93
C ALA A 88 -2.29 -6.15 2.15
N ARG A 89 -3.01 -6.48 1.09
CA ARG A 89 -3.92 -7.63 1.09
C ARG A 89 -4.06 -8.21 -0.31
N HIS A 90 -3.75 -9.49 -0.45
CA HIS A 90 -4.05 -10.24 -1.66
C HIS A 90 -5.57 -10.48 -1.77
N GLY A 91 -6.11 -10.39 -2.99
CA GLY A 91 -7.51 -10.62 -3.30
C GLY A 91 -7.73 -10.89 -4.79
N SER A 92 -8.99 -10.94 -5.19
CA SER A 92 -9.35 -11.11 -6.61
C SER A 92 -10.64 -10.38 -6.94
N SER A 93 -10.80 -10.02 -8.20
CA SER A 93 -12.04 -9.48 -8.76
C SER A 93 -12.17 -9.91 -10.21
N HIS A 94 -13.38 -10.23 -10.65
CA HIS A 94 -13.66 -10.70 -12.01
C HIS A 94 -12.77 -11.88 -12.46
N GLY A 95 -12.44 -12.78 -11.53
CA GLY A 95 -11.57 -13.94 -11.79
C GLY A 95 -10.10 -13.59 -12.02
N ARG A 96 -9.66 -12.38 -11.65
CA ARG A 96 -8.29 -11.90 -11.79
C ARG A 96 -7.68 -11.59 -10.42
N GLU A 97 -6.42 -11.99 -10.24
CA GLU A 97 -5.67 -11.79 -9.00
C GLU A 97 -5.10 -10.38 -8.91
N ALA A 98 -5.14 -9.83 -7.70
CA ALA A 98 -4.72 -8.47 -7.42
C ALA A 98 -4.25 -8.31 -5.98
N ILE A 99 -3.28 -7.44 -5.76
CA ILE A 99 -2.82 -7.08 -4.42
C ILE A 99 -3.10 -5.59 -4.23
N ILE A 100 -3.90 -5.26 -3.21
CA ILE A 100 -4.12 -3.88 -2.81
C ILE A 100 -3.06 -3.47 -1.79
N TYR A 101 -2.39 -2.36 -2.05
CA TYR A 101 -1.43 -1.69 -1.19
C TYR A 101 -2.00 -0.34 -0.79
N SER A 102 -2.11 -0.10 0.50
CA SER A 102 -2.79 1.07 1.03
C SER A 102 -1.92 1.83 2.02
N TYR A 103 -2.00 3.14 1.94
CA TYR A 103 -1.20 4.08 2.70
C TYR A 103 -2.13 5.02 3.46
N TYR A 104 -1.84 5.22 4.74
CA TYR A 104 -2.58 6.14 5.58
C TYR A 104 -1.83 7.47 5.72
N PHE A 105 -2.55 8.56 5.56
CA PHE A 105 -2.04 9.91 5.74
C PHE A 105 -2.84 10.60 6.86
N PRO A 106 -2.18 11.28 7.82
CA PRO A 106 -2.87 11.92 8.94
C PRO A 106 -3.92 12.95 8.51
N LYS A 107 -3.69 13.60 7.36
CA LYS A 107 -4.60 14.56 6.74
C LYS A 107 -4.32 14.63 5.24
N VAL A 108 -5.25 15.24 4.54
CA VAL A 108 -5.09 15.66 3.16
C VAL A 108 -5.54 17.10 3.03
N ARG A 109 -4.90 17.86 2.13
CA ARG A 109 -5.32 19.22 1.82
C ARG A 109 -5.36 19.41 0.32
N TRP A 110 -6.42 20.03 -0.16
CA TRP A 110 -6.48 20.46 -1.54
C TRP A 110 -5.77 21.80 -1.73
N GLY A 111 -5.47 22.09 -2.99
CA GLY A 111 -4.83 23.34 -3.40
C GLY A 111 -5.59 24.59 -2.93
N LYS A 112 -4.90 25.74 -2.98
CA LYS A 112 -5.44 27.03 -2.54
C LYS A 112 -6.81 27.32 -3.19
N GLY A 113 -7.81 27.63 -2.35
CA GLY A 113 -9.18 27.95 -2.79
C GLY A 113 -10.14 26.76 -2.82
N ASN A 114 -9.71 25.60 -2.33
CA ASN A 114 -10.53 24.40 -2.19
C ASN A 114 -10.56 23.97 -0.71
N ASP A 115 -11.77 23.87 -0.16
CA ASP A 115 -12.02 23.58 1.26
C ASP A 115 -12.29 22.08 1.54
N GLU A 116 -12.02 21.20 0.58
CA GLU A 116 -12.17 19.74 0.73
C GLU A 116 -11.06 19.10 1.59
N GLY A 117 -10.14 19.88 2.16
CA GLY A 117 -9.13 19.36 3.08
C GLY A 117 -9.77 18.72 4.32
N HIS A 118 -9.32 17.53 4.70
CA HIS A 118 -9.86 16.81 5.84
C HIS A 118 -8.82 16.00 6.61
N ARG A 119 -9.22 15.59 7.82
CA ARG A 119 -8.48 14.66 8.66
C ARG A 119 -8.62 13.25 8.07
N HIS A 120 -7.58 12.45 8.21
CA HIS A 120 -7.48 11.07 7.72
C HIS A 120 -7.59 10.94 6.20
N TYR A 121 -6.68 10.20 5.59
CA TYR A 121 -6.80 9.84 4.19
C TYR A 121 -6.20 8.45 3.96
N TRP A 122 -6.92 7.61 3.24
CA TRP A 122 -6.40 6.38 2.69
C TRP A 122 -6.26 6.52 1.19
N ALA A 123 -5.03 6.33 0.70
CA ALA A 123 -4.75 6.18 -0.72
C ALA A 123 -4.32 4.73 -0.99
N SER A 124 -4.66 4.21 -2.15
CA SER A 124 -4.35 2.82 -2.50
C SER A 124 -3.88 2.65 -3.93
N VAL A 125 -3.04 1.64 -4.12
CA VAL A 125 -2.63 1.10 -5.41
C VAL A 125 -3.02 -0.37 -5.44
N VAL A 126 -3.73 -0.78 -6.48
CA VAL A 126 -4.01 -2.18 -6.78
C VAL A 126 -3.04 -2.61 -7.88
N VAL A 127 -2.17 -3.56 -7.57
CA VAL A 127 -1.29 -4.19 -8.56
C VAL A 127 -2.00 -5.42 -9.10
N TRP A 128 -2.34 -5.38 -10.39
CA TRP A 128 -2.99 -6.48 -11.09
C TRP A 128 -1.94 -7.42 -11.64
N ILE A 129 -2.11 -8.70 -11.36
CA ILE A 129 -1.18 -9.75 -11.81
C ILE A 129 -1.91 -10.78 -12.67
N ASN A 130 -1.15 -11.48 -13.49
CA ASN A 130 -1.61 -12.67 -14.19
C ASN A 130 -0.52 -13.75 -14.05
N ARG A 131 -0.92 -15.01 -14.18
CA ARG A 131 -0.03 -16.17 -14.05
C ARG A 131 0.39 -16.68 -15.42
N TRP A 132 1.68 -16.65 -15.71
CA TRP A 132 2.27 -17.20 -16.94
C TRP A 132 2.85 -18.59 -16.73
N GLY A 133 3.52 -18.81 -15.60
CA GLY A 133 4.13 -20.11 -15.27
C GLY A 133 3.10 -21.14 -14.80
N CYS A 134 3.46 -22.43 -14.81
CA CYS A 134 2.54 -23.49 -14.39
C CYS A 134 2.37 -23.60 -12.87
N ASN A 135 3.40 -23.21 -12.10
CA ASN A 135 3.38 -23.38 -10.66
C ASN A 135 2.81 -22.13 -9.99
N ALA A 136 1.55 -22.23 -9.53
CA ALA A 136 0.87 -21.15 -8.81
C ALA A 136 1.51 -20.82 -7.45
N GLU A 137 2.32 -21.71 -6.89
CA GLU A 137 3.02 -21.46 -5.63
C GLU A 137 4.29 -20.62 -5.84
N LYS A 138 4.79 -20.51 -7.08
CA LYS A 138 6.00 -19.74 -7.39
C LYS A 138 5.67 -18.29 -7.73
N PRO A 139 6.17 -17.28 -6.98
CA PRO A 139 5.99 -15.87 -7.31
C PRO A 139 6.54 -15.50 -8.69
N SER A 140 7.61 -16.20 -9.13
CA SER A 140 8.20 -16.10 -10.45
C SER A 140 7.29 -16.59 -11.60
N SER A 141 6.12 -17.18 -11.31
CA SER A 141 5.07 -17.47 -12.30
C SER A 141 4.19 -16.27 -12.64
N TYR A 142 4.23 -15.19 -11.83
CA TYR A 142 3.32 -14.05 -11.94
C TYR A 142 3.99 -12.82 -12.53
N ARG A 143 3.25 -12.03 -13.31
CA ARG A 143 3.72 -10.75 -13.88
C ARG A 143 2.66 -9.68 -13.66
N VAL A 144 3.11 -8.45 -13.48
CA VAL A 144 2.25 -7.26 -13.45
C VAL A 144 1.64 -7.05 -14.84
N VAL A 145 0.33 -6.80 -14.91
CA VAL A 145 -0.37 -6.43 -16.16
C VAL A 145 -0.81 -4.98 -16.20
N GLY A 146 -0.91 -4.36 -15.03
CA GLY A 146 -1.26 -2.96 -14.86
C GLY A 146 -1.42 -2.64 -13.40
N ILE A 147 -1.62 -1.35 -13.12
CA ILE A 147 -1.99 -0.87 -11.80
C ILE A 147 -3.24 -0.01 -11.89
N SER A 148 -4.01 -0.03 -10.81
CA SER A 148 -5.04 0.96 -10.54
C SER A 148 -4.65 1.73 -9.30
N TYR A 149 -4.98 3.01 -9.22
CA TYR A 149 -4.56 3.85 -8.10
C TYR A 149 -5.62 4.90 -7.77
N THR A 150 -5.77 5.24 -6.50
CA THR A 150 -6.76 6.23 -6.06
C THR A 150 -6.34 7.63 -6.49
N VAL A 151 -7.10 8.25 -7.39
CA VAL A 151 -6.91 9.67 -7.76
C VAL A 151 -7.66 10.60 -6.81
N ASP A 152 -8.73 10.09 -6.20
CA ASP A 152 -9.49 10.77 -5.16
C ASP A 152 -10.43 9.78 -4.45
N HIS A 153 -10.15 9.42 -3.21
CA HIS A 153 -10.97 8.49 -2.42
C HIS A 153 -11.19 7.16 -3.17
N LEU A 154 -12.44 6.85 -3.52
CA LEU A 154 -12.82 5.63 -4.25
C LEU A 154 -12.83 5.82 -5.77
N ARG A 155 -12.31 6.94 -6.29
CA ARG A 155 -12.10 7.16 -7.72
C ARG A 155 -10.73 6.63 -8.13
N TRP A 156 -10.73 5.78 -9.15
CA TRP A 156 -9.54 5.07 -9.61
C TRP A 156 -9.05 5.60 -10.96
N GLY A 157 -7.75 5.87 -11.03
CA GLY A 157 -7.00 5.93 -12.28
C GLY A 157 -6.42 4.55 -12.59
N THR A 158 -6.01 4.34 -13.85
CA THR A 158 -5.45 3.06 -14.30
C THR A 158 -4.27 3.30 -15.23
N THR A 159 -3.29 2.40 -15.23
CA THR A 159 -2.16 2.44 -16.16
C THR A 159 -1.72 1.01 -16.48
N ALA A 160 -1.63 0.69 -17.77
CA ALA A 160 -1.19 -0.62 -18.23
C ALA A 160 0.32 -0.78 -18.02
N VAL A 161 0.80 -2.03 -17.89
CA VAL A 161 2.21 -2.32 -17.57
C VAL A 161 3.23 -1.69 -18.52
N GLY A 162 2.86 -1.49 -19.80
CA GLY A 162 3.74 -0.89 -20.81
C GLY A 162 4.13 0.56 -20.54
N ASP A 163 3.33 1.28 -19.74
CA ASP A 163 3.54 2.70 -19.41
C ASP A 163 4.05 2.90 -17.97
N LEU A 164 4.38 1.80 -17.27
CA LEU A 164 4.86 1.83 -15.90
C LEU A 164 6.38 1.89 -15.82
N LYS A 165 6.86 2.63 -14.82
CA LYS A 165 8.26 2.59 -14.41
C LYS A 165 8.46 1.59 -13.30
N PHE A 166 9.64 0.96 -13.35
CA PHE A 166 10.13 0.03 -12.36
C PHE A 166 11.56 0.44 -12.01
N ARG A 167 12.09 -0.03 -10.87
CA ARG A 167 13.52 0.15 -10.55
C ARG A 167 14.36 -0.83 -11.36
N THR A 168 14.66 -2.00 -10.79
CA THR A 168 15.60 -2.96 -11.39
C THR A 168 14.91 -4.08 -12.15
N SER A 169 13.70 -4.47 -11.75
CA SER A 169 12.94 -5.55 -12.38
C SER A 169 11.44 -5.19 -12.46
N PRO A 170 10.68 -5.73 -13.44
CA PRO A 170 9.28 -5.39 -13.67
C PRO A 170 8.32 -6.04 -12.65
N THR A 171 8.66 -5.93 -11.37
CA THR A 171 7.91 -6.50 -10.23
C THR A 171 7.35 -5.39 -9.35
N ASN A 172 8.16 -4.39 -9.02
CA ASN A 172 7.79 -3.31 -8.10
C ASN A 172 7.53 -2.02 -8.90
N PRO A 173 6.27 -1.74 -9.31
CA PRO A 173 5.97 -0.51 -10.02
C PRO A 173 6.27 0.69 -9.13
N ILE A 174 6.64 1.80 -9.76
CA ILE A 174 6.85 3.07 -9.06
C ILE A 174 5.59 3.92 -9.21
N VAL A 175 5.06 4.39 -8.09
CA VAL A 175 3.91 5.29 -8.01
C VAL A 175 4.31 6.57 -7.29
N SER A 176 3.62 7.67 -7.60
CA SER A 176 3.71 8.90 -6.84
C SER A 176 2.39 9.21 -6.15
N ILE A 177 2.48 10.01 -5.09
CA ILE A 177 1.33 10.70 -4.51
C ILE A 177 1.65 12.18 -4.34
N HIS A 178 0.72 13.03 -4.76
CA HIS A 178 0.74 14.46 -4.52
C HIS A 178 -0.57 14.87 -3.85
N ASP A 179 -0.48 15.30 -2.59
CA ASP A 179 -1.63 15.62 -1.74
C ASP A 179 -2.59 14.42 -1.60
N ASN A 180 -3.66 14.36 -2.39
CA ASN A 180 -4.66 13.29 -2.37
C ASN A 180 -4.48 12.29 -3.52
N ALA A 181 -3.90 12.72 -4.64
CA ALA A 181 -3.97 11.98 -5.89
C ALA A 181 -2.72 11.12 -6.08
N MET A 182 -2.93 9.81 -6.27
CA MET A 182 -1.89 8.91 -6.75
C MET A 182 -1.81 8.95 -8.29
N ALA A 183 -0.63 8.63 -8.81
CA ALA A 183 -0.35 8.56 -10.24
C ALA A 183 0.78 7.55 -10.53
N PRO A 184 0.91 7.05 -11.77
CA PRO A 184 2.13 6.36 -12.19
C PRO A 184 3.31 7.34 -12.12
N PHE A 185 4.46 6.87 -11.67
CA PHE A 185 5.65 7.72 -11.60
C PHE A 185 6.22 7.97 -13.01
N GLN A 186 6.40 9.24 -13.37
CA GLN A 186 6.85 9.64 -14.72
C GLN A 186 8.22 10.33 -14.76
N ASP A 187 8.79 10.70 -13.61
CA ASP A 187 10.08 11.40 -13.57
C ASP A 187 11.24 10.45 -13.90
N THR A 188 12.31 10.98 -14.47
CA THR A 188 13.52 10.20 -14.80
C THR A 188 14.37 9.92 -13.56
N ASP A 189 14.39 10.84 -12.60
CA ASP A 189 15.05 10.64 -11.31
C ASP A 189 14.12 9.89 -10.35
N ILE A 190 14.45 8.63 -10.08
CA ILE A 190 13.70 7.77 -9.16
C ILE A 190 14.16 7.88 -7.69
N SER A 191 15.07 8.80 -7.36
CA SER A 191 15.64 8.95 -6.02
C SER A 191 14.59 9.17 -4.93
N ALA A 192 13.49 9.87 -5.26
CA ALA A 192 12.37 10.13 -4.34
C ALA A 192 11.52 8.88 -4.05
N ALA A 193 11.55 7.86 -4.91
CA ALA A 193 10.73 6.66 -4.78
C ALA A 193 11.37 5.66 -3.82
N SER A 194 10.73 5.34 -2.71
CA SER A 194 11.27 4.42 -1.71
C SER A 194 10.24 3.38 -1.27
N ASN A 195 10.72 2.22 -0.84
CA ASN A 195 9.84 1.20 -0.26
C ASN A 195 9.30 1.67 1.09
N ARG A 196 8.16 1.11 1.46
CA ARG A 196 7.55 1.26 2.78
C ARG A 196 7.53 -0.10 3.46
N THR A 197 7.62 -0.09 4.79
CA THR A 197 7.51 -1.32 5.58
C THR A 197 6.13 -1.93 5.37
N LEU A 198 6.09 -3.16 4.85
CA LEU A 198 4.83 -3.84 4.53
C LEU A 198 4.28 -4.57 5.75
N ILE A 199 2.99 -4.39 6.03
CA ILE A 199 2.22 -5.21 6.96
C ILE A 199 0.98 -5.76 6.24
N ALA A 200 0.86 -7.08 6.14
CA ALA A 200 -0.32 -7.69 5.52
C ALA A 200 -1.52 -7.72 6.47
N TRP A 201 -2.72 -7.63 5.92
CA TRP A 201 -3.97 -7.75 6.70
C TRP A 201 -4.01 -9.02 7.54
N SER A 202 -3.56 -10.16 7.01
CA SER A 202 -3.58 -11.44 7.70
C SER A 202 -2.58 -11.52 8.86
N SER A 203 -1.49 -10.73 8.80
CA SER A 203 -0.42 -10.66 9.80
C SER A 203 -0.63 -9.60 10.87
N LEU A 204 -1.63 -8.72 10.71
CA LEU A 204 -1.99 -7.78 11.76
C LEU A 204 -2.46 -8.53 13.02
N PRO A 205 -2.02 -8.10 14.23
CA PRO A 205 -2.59 -8.59 15.48
C PRO A 205 -4.09 -8.37 15.54
N SER A 206 -4.82 -9.26 16.23
CA SER A 206 -6.27 -9.18 16.34
C SER A 206 -6.80 -7.81 16.82
N PRO A 207 -6.21 -7.14 17.83
CA PRO A 207 -6.64 -5.79 18.22
C PRO A 207 -6.52 -4.76 17.08
N ALA A 208 -5.43 -4.81 16.32
CA ALA A 208 -5.20 -3.90 15.19
C ALA A 208 -6.19 -4.15 14.04
N ARG A 209 -6.44 -5.42 13.69
CA ARG A 209 -7.46 -5.78 12.68
C ARG A 209 -8.84 -5.32 13.11
N GLN A 210 -9.21 -5.56 14.37
CA GLN A 210 -10.49 -5.15 14.90
C GLN A 210 -10.66 -3.62 14.84
N ALA A 211 -9.63 -2.86 15.25
CA ALA A 211 -9.66 -1.40 15.17
C ALA A 211 -9.84 -0.87 13.74
N LEU A 212 -9.16 -1.46 12.75
CA LEU A 212 -9.31 -1.10 11.34
C LEU A 212 -10.64 -1.57 10.71
N THR A 213 -11.29 -2.58 11.29
CA THR A 213 -12.64 -3.01 10.91
C THR A 213 -13.70 -2.07 11.49
N ASP A 214 -13.55 -1.66 12.75
CA ASP A 214 -14.59 -0.95 13.48
C ASP A 214 -14.58 0.57 13.22
N VAL A 215 -13.42 1.14 12.90
CA VAL A 215 -13.27 2.59 12.69
C VAL A 215 -14.08 3.08 11.48
N LYS A 216 -14.76 4.21 11.66
CA LYS A 216 -15.43 4.97 10.60
C LYS A 216 -14.83 6.36 10.55
N TYR A 217 -14.12 6.65 9.47
CA TYR A 217 -13.68 8.01 9.22
C TYR A 217 -14.78 8.77 8.48
N GLU A 218 -14.93 10.06 8.77
CA GLU A 218 -16.00 10.89 8.20
C GLU A 218 -15.89 10.99 6.67
N LYS A 219 -14.66 11.02 6.15
CA LYS A 219 -14.36 11.32 4.75
C LYS A 219 -13.68 10.20 3.98
N THR A 220 -13.11 9.20 4.67
CA THR A 220 -12.37 8.11 4.04
C THR A 220 -12.75 6.76 4.65
N GLN A 221 -12.24 5.67 4.11
CA GLN A 221 -12.48 4.33 4.65
C GLN A 221 -11.23 3.48 4.53
N VAL A 222 -11.07 2.49 5.42
CA VAL A 222 -10.01 1.49 5.30
C VAL A 222 -10.33 0.60 4.09
N PRO A 223 -9.55 0.63 3.00
CA PRO A 223 -9.98 0.06 1.73
C PRO A 223 -9.77 -1.46 1.63
N PHE A 224 -8.97 -2.04 2.52
CA PHE A 224 -8.57 -3.45 2.49
C PHE A 224 -9.11 -4.27 3.68
N ASN A 225 -9.99 -3.71 4.51
CA ASN A 225 -10.68 -4.49 5.53
C ASN A 225 -11.72 -5.44 4.87
N ASP A 226 -12.27 -6.37 5.65
CA ASP A 226 -13.17 -7.42 5.13
C ASP A 226 -14.41 -6.85 4.44
N ALA A 227 -14.94 -5.72 4.94
CA ALA A 227 -16.13 -5.08 4.40
C ALA A 227 -15.88 -4.34 3.08
N ASN A 228 -14.67 -3.80 2.89
CA ASN A 228 -14.38 -2.84 1.82
C ASN A 228 -13.50 -3.39 0.69
N ILE A 229 -12.77 -4.49 0.91
CA ILE A 229 -11.81 -4.99 -0.09
C ILE A 229 -12.48 -5.30 -1.43
N GLN A 230 -13.64 -5.98 -1.43
CA GLN A 230 -14.30 -6.35 -2.68
C GLN A 230 -14.71 -5.11 -3.49
N GLY A 231 -15.35 -4.13 -2.84
CA GLY A 231 -15.75 -2.88 -3.51
C GLY A 231 -14.56 -2.07 -4.01
N SER A 232 -13.43 -2.10 -3.30
CA SER A 232 -12.19 -1.47 -3.75
C SER A 232 -11.62 -2.16 -4.99
N LEU A 233 -11.54 -3.49 -5.00
CA LEU A 233 -11.02 -4.26 -6.14
C LEU A 233 -11.94 -4.17 -7.36
N ASP A 234 -13.27 -4.19 -7.17
CA ASP A 234 -14.24 -4.03 -8.25
C ASP A 234 -14.18 -2.64 -8.87
N GLY A 235 -14.10 -1.58 -8.04
CA GLY A 235 -13.95 -0.21 -8.52
C GLY A 235 -12.61 0.05 -9.22
N ALA A 236 -11.57 -0.70 -8.84
CA ALA A 236 -10.24 -0.63 -9.44
C ALA A 236 -10.10 -1.49 -10.70
N TYR A 237 -11.03 -2.42 -10.97
CA TYR A 237 -10.86 -3.41 -12.02
C TYR A 237 -10.83 -2.79 -13.42
N GLN A 238 -9.93 -3.30 -14.26
CA GLN A 238 -9.87 -2.93 -15.67
C GLN A 238 -9.63 -4.15 -16.56
N GLN A 239 -10.66 -4.52 -17.33
CA GLN A 239 -10.63 -5.66 -18.25
C GLN A 239 -9.51 -5.52 -19.30
N ALA A 240 -9.21 -4.29 -19.72
CA ALA A 240 -8.22 -4.01 -20.76
C ALA A 240 -6.79 -4.48 -20.41
N PHE A 241 -6.45 -4.60 -19.12
CA PHE A 241 -5.15 -5.15 -18.69
C PHE A 241 -4.93 -6.59 -19.15
N TYR A 242 -6.00 -7.31 -19.44
CA TYR A 242 -5.98 -8.75 -19.71
C TYR A 242 -6.26 -9.09 -21.18
N ASN A 243 -6.35 -8.10 -22.06
CA ASN A 243 -6.63 -8.33 -23.48
C ASN A 243 -5.55 -9.21 -24.11
N GLY A 244 -5.95 -10.39 -24.61
CA GLY A 244 -5.06 -11.36 -25.24
C GLY A 244 -4.24 -12.22 -24.27
N LEU A 245 -4.40 -12.06 -22.95
CA LEU A 245 -3.67 -12.86 -21.96
C LEU A 245 -4.42 -14.15 -21.59
N LYS A 246 -3.65 -15.24 -21.49
CA LYS A 246 -4.12 -16.52 -20.97
C LYS A 246 -3.26 -16.94 -19.78
N ASP A 247 -3.89 -17.64 -18.84
CA ASP A 247 -3.19 -18.30 -17.75
C ASP A 247 -2.29 -19.42 -18.27
N GLY A 248 -1.13 -19.61 -17.64
CA GLY A 248 -0.23 -20.73 -17.93
C GLY A 248 0.37 -20.68 -19.34
N GLN A 249 0.38 -19.51 -19.99
CA GLN A 249 0.82 -19.38 -21.37
C GLN A 249 2.32 -19.65 -21.60
N ASP A 250 3.13 -19.69 -20.54
CA ASP A 250 4.55 -20.07 -20.58
C ASP A 250 4.80 -21.49 -20.04
N CYS A 251 3.79 -22.36 -19.98
CA CYS A 251 3.90 -23.70 -19.42
C CYS A 251 4.87 -24.67 -20.11
N THR A 252 5.56 -24.21 -21.17
CA THR A 252 6.58 -24.98 -21.90
C THR A 252 8.01 -24.58 -21.54
N LYS A 253 8.21 -23.63 -20.62
CA LYS A 253 9.53 -23.14 -20.19
C LYS A 253 9.69 -23.28 -18.68
N ASP A 254 10.75 -23.97 -18.24
CA ASP A 254 11.18 -23.88 -16.84
C ASP A 254 11.62 -22.45 -16.55
N ILE A 255 10.85 -21.74 -15.73
CA ILE A 255 11.19 -20.40 -15.28
C ILE A 255 12.05 -20.56 -14.02
N PRO A 256 13.34 -20.16 -14.04
CA PRO A 256 14.18 -20.16 -12.84
C PRO A 256 13.51 -19.37 -11.73
N ASP A 257 13.67 -19.83 -10.49
CA ASP A 257 13.11 -19.14 -9.31
C ASP A 257 14.20 -18.31 -8.64
N PRO A 258 14.38 -17.03 -9.04
CA PRO A 258 15.44 -16.19 -8.48
C PRO A 258 15.18 -15.81 -7.01
N ASP A 259 13.97 -16.06 -6.50
CA ASP A 259 13.53 -15.64 -5.17
C ASP A 259 13.97 -16.63 -4.06
N GLY A 260 14.57 -17.77 -4.44
CA GLY A 260 15.04 -18.79 -3.50
C GLY A 260 13.91 -19.66 -2.90
N PRO A 261 14.26 -20.64 -2.04
CA PRO A 261 13.27 -21.48 -1.36
C PRO A 261 12.46 -20.68 -0.33
N ASP A 262 11.23 -21.14 -0.10
CA ASP A 262 10.28 -20.53 0.83
C ASP A 262 10.87 -20.31 2.23
N LEU A 263 10.76 -19.08 2.76
CA LEU A 263 10.97 -18.81 4.19
C LEU A 263 9.85 -19.48 5.00
N ALA A 264 10.22 -20.21 6.04
CA ALA A 264 9.25 -20.79 6.96
C ALA A 264 8.49 -19.68 7.72
N PRO A 265 7.25 -19.94 8.18
CA PRO A 265 6.52 -18.99 9.02
C PRO A 265 7.35 -18.58 10.25
N GLY A 266 7.71 -17.30 10.36
CA GLY A 266 8.53 -16.76 11.44
C GLY A 266 10.02 -16.60 11.14
N GLU A 267 10.48 -16.99 9.95
CA GLU A 267 11.86 -16.80 9.50
C GLU A 267 12.01 -15.43 8.79
N GLN A 268 12.86 -14.56 9.34
CA GLN A 268 13.25 -13.31 8.69
C GLN A 268 14.35 -13.60 7.65
N GLU A 269 14.34 -12.88 6.53
CA GLU A 269 15.51 -12.89 5.65
C GLU A 269 16.78 -12.55 6.45
N PRO A 270 17.91 -13.22 6.17
CA PRO A 270 19.16 -12.88 6.82
C PRO A 270 19.44 -11.38 6.60
N ILE A 271 19.74 -10.69 7.70
CA ILE A 271 20.10 -9.27 7.69
C ILE A 271 21.17 -9.08 6.62
N ALA A 272 20.89 -8.27 5.60
CA ALA A 272 21.88 -7.89 4.60
C ALA A 272 23.07 -7.26 5.35
N ILE A 273 24.17 -8.01 5.43
CA ILE A 273 25.43 -7.50 5.99
C ILE A 273 25.82 -6.34 5.07
N PRO A 274 25.96 -5.10 5.58
CA PRO A 274 26.39 -3.98 4.75
C PRO A 274 27.68 -4.38 4.05
N LEU A 275 27.73 -4.19 2.73
CA LEU A 275 28.99 -4.31 2.01
C LEU A 275 30.01 -3.39 2.69
N PRO A 276 31.25 -3.87 2.93
CA PRO A 276 32.28 -3.03 3.51
C PRO A 276 32.44 -1.77 2.64
N PRO A 277 32.71 -0.61 3.26
CA PRO A 277 32.92 0.62 2.50
C PRO A 277 33.99 0.38 1.45
N VAL A 278 33.71 0.85 0.23
CA VAL A 278 34.70 0.89 -0.84
C VAL A 278 35.68 1.99 -0.43
N ASP A 279 36.91 1.61 -0.11
CA ASP A 279 37.99 2.57 0.13
C ASP A 279 38.29 3.30 -1.19
N ASP A 280 38.22 4.64 -1.16
CA ASP A 280 38.65 5.55 -2.24
C ASP A 280 40.18 5.54 -2.42
#